data_AF-A0AAD8GPE8-F1
#
_entry.id   AF-A0AAD8GPE8-F1
#
_cell.length_a   1.000
_cell.length_b   1.000
_cell.length_c   1.000
_cell.angle_alpha   90.00
_cell.angle_beta   90.00
_cell.angle_gamma   90.00
#
_symmetry.space_group_name_H-M   'P 1'
#
loop_
_entity.id
_entity.type
_entity.pdbx_description
1 polymer ?
#
loop_
_entity_poly.entity_id
_entity_poly.type
_entity_poly.pdbx_seq_one_letter_code
_entity_poly.pdbx_strand_id
1 'polypeptide(L)'
;MISTFFFFLVLNLGFISSQSTNTTVSCPLDFTILSRLSEAFRSSKDPVSQCKLILQGIRLVQSDYLHHSNSFFVSTAFTESCWQSLQSVFNEYPNNFNIQSTCGFQTQFITQGCHNITTRGQYESKNSQSTLNSVMKACKKSLQDRNSCAECSLATSGLRPSDSHEVLPSDVIGWKVYYESDCVGYRWMYAAAFGNSYGPTDRHTSDCLLALTFDMPKSRKKHRKTMIFVFLAFGFLVLVMAFVGILWMWRYKLNMYKRQNKVFNSSPSDLEMIGGDTRLIKFSFSEVQKATSNFSVLNMIGRGKYGNVFKGVLPDGTEVAVKRFKNCSVAGDASFVHEVEVIASVLHVNLVALRGYCIAITKFEGCQRIIVCDLMKNGSLHDHLFGSAEKKLSWPIRQKIALGTARGLAYLHYGAQPAIIHRDIKGCNILLDDDFEPKVADFGLAKFAPEGVSHMSTRVAGTMGYVAPEYSLYGKLTERSDVYSFGVVLLELLSGKKALLRDGDDQHTLVADWAWSLVKTGRALDIVEVGIPELGPPEVIEKYVLLAVLCCHPQLYARPTMDQVVKILDSNFPVPVIPDRSIPVTSAFDDIQKFTMTNYKSQTHI
;
A
#
# COMPACT_ATOMS: atom_id res chain seq x y z
N MET A 1 -35.71 -6.87 -17.55
CA MET A 1 -36.40 -6.65 -16.26
C MET A 1 -35.45 -5.96 -15.30
N ILE A 2 -35.67 -4.66 -15.04
CA ILE A 2 -35.71 -3.97 -13.72
C ILE A 2 -34.96 -4.71 -12.58
N SER A 3 -34.07 -4.17 -11.74
CA SER A 3 -33.63 -2.81 -11.42
C SER A 3 -32.37 -2.89 -10.51
N THR A 4 -31.59 -1.82 -10.60
CA THR A 4 -30.54 -1.25 -9.75
C THR A 4 -30.70 -1.24 -8.20
N PHE A 5 -29.54 -1.28 -7.51
CA PHE A 5 -29.08 -0.43 -6.37
C PHE A 5 -29.44 -0.70 -4.87
N PHE A 6 -28.48 -0.32 -4.00
CA PHE A 6 -28.48 -0.10 -2.52
C PHE A 6 -28.43 -1.35 -1.61
N PHE A 7 -27.76 -1.42 -0.44
CA PHE A 7 -26.73 -0.65 0.29
C PHE A 7 -26.32 -1.52 1.50
N PHE A 8 -25.18 -1.22 2.12
CA PHE A 8 -24.68 -1.80 3.36
C PHE A 8 -25.66 -1.68 4.55
N LEU A 9 -25.81 -2.75 5.34
CA LEU A 9 -26.13 -2.68 6.77
C LEU A 9 -25.59 -3.92 7.50
N VAL A 10 -24.55 -3.73 8.32
CA VAL A 10 -24.08 -4.70 9.32
C VAL A 10 -24.68 -4.25 10.66
N LEU A 11 -25.49 -5.10 11.29
CA LEU A 11 -25.85 -4.93 12.70
C LEU A 11 -25.86 -6.28 13.43
N ASN A 12 -25.02 -6.31 14.46
CA ASN A 12 -25.23 -6.87 15.80
C ASN A 12 -25.47 -8.37 15.95
N LEU A 13 -24.38 -9.08 16.25
CA LEU A 13 -24.39 -10.21 17.18
C LEU A 13 -24.27 -9.67 18.61
N GLY A 14 -25.25 -10.02 19.44
CA GLY A 14 -25.29 -9.67 20.85
C GLY A 14 -24.24 -10.42 21.67
N PHE A 15 -23.68 -9.71 22.66
CA PHE A 15 -23.07 -10.32 23.83
C PHE A 15 -23.83 -9.86 25.06
N ILE A 16 -24.34 -10.86 25.78
CA ILE A 16 -24.93 -10.77 27.10
C ILE A 16 -23.83 -10.43 28.10
N SER A 17 -24.04 -9.43 28.93
CA SER A 17 -23.30 -9.25 30.18
C SER A 17 -24.23 -8.71 31.26
N SER A 18 -24.13 -9.35 32.41
CA SER A 18 -24.96 -9.32 33.60
C SER A 18 -25.17 -7.95 34.23
N GLN A 19 -26.40 -7.67 34.64
CA GLN A 19 -26.74 -6.65 35.62
C GLN A 19 -26.09 -6.99 36.97
N SER A 20 -25.28 -6.06 37.50
CA SER A 20 -25.03 -5.93 38.95
C SER A 20 -25.64 -4.62 39.41
N THR A 21 -26.68 -4.70 40.24
CA THR A 21 -27.30 -3.55 40.91
C THR A 21 -26.36 -3.01 41.99
N ASN A 22 -25.53 -2.03 41.65
CA ASN A 22 -24.90 -1.14 42.62
C ASN A 22 -25.69 0.16 42.64
N THR A 23 -26.43 0.42 43.71
CA THR A 23 -27.04 1.74 43.96
C THR A 23 -25.92 2.75 44.22
N THR A 24 -25.36 3.32 43.16
CA THR A 24 -24.40 4.43 43.27
C THR A 24 -25.17 5.67 43.70
N VAL A 25 -24.93 6.11 44.93
CA VAL A 25 -25.46 7.40 45.43
C VAL A 25 -24.91 8.51 44.53
N SER A 26 -25.78 9.29 43.89
CA SER A 26 -25.38 10.35 42.96
C SER A 26 -25.00 11.63 43.71
N CYS A 27 -23.97 12.33 43.24
CA CYS A 27 -23.55 13.61 43.81
C CYS A 27 -24.66 14.67 43.67
N PRO A 28 -25.04 15.39 44.75
CA PRO A 28 -26.03 16.48 44.68
C PRO A 28 -25.51 17.78 44.04
N LEU A 29 -24.20 17.91 43.81
CA LEU A 29 -23.58 19.09 43.19
C LEU A 29 -23.62 18.98 41.66
N ASP A 30 -24.09 20.04 40.99
CA ASP A 30 -24.15 20.10 39.52
C ASP A 30 -22.81 20.57 38.91
N PHE A 31 -21.92 19.62 38.63
CA PHE A 31 -20.66 19.91 37.94
C PHE A 31 -20.81 20.19 36.44
N THR A 32 -22.00 20.01 35.84
CA THR A 32 -22.21 20.30 34.42
C THR A 32 -22.10 21.79 34.11
N ILE A 33 -22.29 22.66 35.11
CA ILE A 33 -22.08 24.11 35.02
C ILE A 33 -20.64 24.43 34.57
N LEU A 34 -19.66 23.59 34.94
CA LEU A 34 -18.25 23.77 34.59
C LEU A 34 -17.92 23.39 33.14
N SER A 35 -18.79 22.64 32.44
CA SER A 35 -18.58 22.25 31.03
C SER A 35 -18.42 23.47 30.10
N ARG A 36 -19.08 24.59 30.43
CA ARG A 36 -19.02 25.87 29.69
C ARG A 36 -17.70 26.62 29.87
N LEU A 37 -16.87 26.21 30.83
CA LEU A 37 -15.55 26.77 31.10
C LEU A 37 -14.42 25.91 30.51
N SER A 38 -14.75 24.80 29.84
CA SER A 38 -13.79 23.81 29.34
C SER A 38 -12.73 24.39 28.38
N GLU A 39 -13.07 25.37 27.54
CA GLU A 39 -12.08 26.04 26.67
C GLU A 39 -11.07 26.87 27.46
N ALA A 40 -11.51 27.60 28.50
CA ALA A 40 -10.62 28.37 29.36
C ALA A 40 -9.65 27.46 30.12
N PHE A 41 -10.16 26.35 30.68
CA PHE A 41 -9.35 25.31 31.30
C PHE A 41 -8.38 24.63 30.31
N ARG A 42 -8.73 24.48 29.02
CA ARG A 42 -7.86 23.89 27.96
C ARG A 42 -6.74 24.81 27.52
N SER A 43 -6.95 26.12 27.62
CA SER A 43 -5.99 27.13 27.15
C SER A 43 -4.81 27.36 28.10
N SER A 44 -5.01 27.14 29.40
CA SER A 44 -3.96 27.31 30.42
C SER A 44 -3.01 26.12 30.41
N LYS A 45 -1.71 26.35 30.17
CA LYS A 45 -0.66 25.31 30.20
C LYS A 45 0.08 25.22 31.53
N ASP A 46 -0.18 26.16 32.45
CA ASP A 46 0.49 26.27 33.73
C ASP A 46 -0.31 25.57 34.84
N PRO A 47 0.26 24.56 35.53
CA PRO A 47 -0.42 23.83 36.60
C PRO A 47 -0.95 24.72 37.73
N VAL A 48 -0.27 25.85 38.05
CA VAL A 48 -0.74 26.77 39.10
C VAL A 48 -2.08 27.37 38.70
N SER A 49 -2.12 27.91 37.50
CA SER A 49 -3.29 28.59 36.96
C SER A 49 -4.45 27.61 36.77
N GLN A 50 -4.17 26.35 36.43
CA GLN A 50 -5.18 25.29 36.36
C GLN A 50 -5.77 24.96 37.74
N CYS A 51 -4.94 24.74 38.76
CA CYS A 51 -5.43 24.46 40.13
C CYS A 51 -6.24 25.63 40.71
N LYS A 52 -5.84 26.88 40.43
CA LYS A 52 -6.62 28.08 40.78
C LYS A 52 -8.00 28.07 40.13
N LEU A 53 -8.08 27.83 38.82
CA LEU A 53 -9.35 27.77 38.10
C LEU A 53 -10.25 26.63 38.61
N ILE A 54 -9.66 25.47 38.97
CA ILE A 54 -10.42 24.33 39.53
C ILE A 54 -11.04 24.73 40.88
N LEU A 55 -10.27 25.39 41.75
CA LEU A 55 -10.78 25.88 43.03
C LEU A 55 -11.92 26.88 42.84
N GLN A 56 -11.79 27.83 41.92
CA GLN A 56 -12.89 28.76 41.63
C GLN A 56 -14.11 28.04 41.03
N GLY A 57 -13.90 27.01 40.20
CA GLY A 57 -14.98 26.17 39.68
C GLY A 57 -15.73 25.42 40.77
N ILE A 58 -15.03 24.85 41.75
CA ILE A 58 -15.64 24.22 42.93
C ILE A 58 -16.48 25.25 43.69
N ARG A 59 -15.94 26.45 43.95
CA ARG A 59 -16.66 27.54 44.61
C ARG A 59 -17.94 27.93 43.86
N LEU A 60 -17.91 27.99 42.52
CA LEU A 60 -19.09 28.28 41.71
C LEU A 60 -20.19 27.23 41.92
N VAL A 61 -19.84 25.95 41.81
CA VAL A 61 -20.79 24.85 41.98
C VAL A 61 -21.36 24.83 43.41
N GLN A 62 -20.51 25.06 44.42
CA GLN A 62 -20.97 25.15 45.80
C GLN A 62 -21.80 26.42 46.06
N SER A 63 -21.54 27.53 45.37
CA SER A 63 -22.36 28.75 45.45
C SER A 63 -23.76 28.51 44.88
N ASP A 64 -23.84 27.80 43.75
CA ASP A 64 -25.12 27.41 43.14
C ASP A 64 -25.90 26.44 44.02
N TYR A 65 -25.22 25.46 44.61
CA TYR A 65 -25.82 24.58 45.60
C TYR A 65 -26.30 25.36 46.84
N LEU A 66 -25.51 26.30 47.35
CA LEU A 66 -25.86 27.16 48.48
C LEU A 66 -27.08 28.02 48.17
N HIS A 67 -27.18 28.58 46.96
CA HIS A 67 -28.30 29.40 46.51
C HIS A 67 -29.64 28.66 46.62
N HIS A 68 -29.65 27.36 46.31
CA HIS A 68 -30.87 26.55 46.30
C HIS A 68 -31.12 25.79 47.62
N SER A 69 -30.07 25.37 48.33
CA SER A 69 -30.18 24.51 49.51
C SER A 69 -30.04 25.25 50.85
N ASN A 70 -29.50 26.47 50.85
CA ASN A 70 -29.01 27.19 52.04
C ASN A 70 -27.89 26.45 52.81
N SER A 71 -27.20 25.49 52.18
CA SER A 71 -26.06 24.76 52.74
C SER A 71 -24.79 25.00 51.92
N PHE A 72 -23.64 25.17 52.60
CA PHE A 72 -22.36 25.45 51.93
C PHE A 72 -21.71 24.21 51.30
N PHE A 73 -22.08 23.02 51.76
CA PHE A 73 -21.54 21.75 51.26
C PHE A 73 -22.55 20.62 51.43
N VAL A 74 -22.28 19.48 50.78
CA VAL A 74 -23.08 18.25 50.86
C VAL A 74 -22.53 17.30 51.92
N SER A 75 -23.37 16.45 52.51
CA SER A 75 -22.97 15.46 53.52
C SER A 75 -21.73 14.65 53.09
N THR A 76 -20.88 14.27 54.04
CA THR A 76 -19.69 13.43 53.81
C THR A 76 -20.02 12.04 53.24
N ALA A 77 -21.30 11.62 53.31
CA ALA A 77 -21.78 10.43 52.62
C ALA A 77 -21.66 10.52 51.08
N PHE A 78 -21.57 11.73 50.52
CA PHE A 78 -21.49 11.97 49.06
C PHE A 78 -20.07 12.25 48.57
N THR A 79 -19.06 12.31 49.46
CA THR A 79 -17.69 12.73 49.15
C THR A 79 -17.12 12.04 47.92
N GLU A 80 -17.21 10.71 47.86
CA GLU A 80 -16.64 9.93 46.76
C GLU A 80 -17.39 10.16 45.44
N SER A 81 -18.73 10.16 45.47
CA SER A 81 -19.57 10.38 44.29
C SER A 81 -19.36 11.77 43.67
N CYS A 82 -19.18 12.79 44.51
CA CYS A 82 -18.92 14.16 44.08
C CYS A 82 -17.51 14.35 43.57
N TRP A 83 -16.53 13.69 44.19
CA TRP A 83 -15.15 13.71 43.71
C TRP A 83 -15.03 13.09 42.31
N GLN A 84 -15.68 11.94 42.08
CA GLN A 84 -15.69 11.29 40.77
C GLN A 84 -16.37 12.15 39.71
N SER A 85 -17.48 12.79 40.06
CA SER A 85 -18.19 13.72 39.16
C SER A 85 -17.29 14.90 38.77
N LEU A 86 -16.58 15.51 39.73
CA LEU A 86 -15.62 16.57 39.46
C LEU A 86 -14.46 16.09 38.57
N GLN A 87 -13.82 14.96 38.91
CA GLN A 87 -12.69 14.42 38.15
C GLN A 87 -13.10 14.05 36.71
N SER A 88 -14.34 13.61 36.48
CA SER A 88 -14.85 13.29 35.14
C SER A 88 -14.85 14.50 34.19
N VAL A 89 -15.13 15.71 34.70
CA VAL A 89 -15.11 16.96 33.91
C VAL A 89 -13.70 17.25 33.37
N PHE A 90 -12.65 16.82 34.09
CA PHE A 90 -11.26 17.06 33.73
C PHE A 90 -10.56 15.85 33.08
N ASN A 91 -11.20 14.67 33.04
CA ASN A 91 -10.67 13.48 32.37
C ASN A 91 -10.73 13.58 30.82
N GLU A 92 -11.59 14.44 30.26
CA GLU A 92 -11.65 14.70 28.81
C GLU A 92 -10.50 15.59 28.28
N TYR A 93 -9.47 15.85 29.10
CA TYR A 93 -8.30 16.65 28.73
C TYR A 93 -7.19 15.79 28.13
N PRO A 94 -6.37 16.32 27.19
CA PRO A 94 -5.44 15.52 26.38
C PRO A 94 -4.32 14.77 27.13
N ASN A 95 -4.23 14.85 28.47
CA ASN A 95 -3.11 14.32 29.26
C ASN A 95 -3.51 13.70 30.63
N ASN A 96 -4.76 13.25 30.83
CA ASN A 96 -5.22 12.63 32.10
C ASN A 96 -4.85 13.45 33.37
N PHE A 97 -5.27 14.72 33.42
CA PHE A 97 -4.97 15.61 34.55
C PHE A 97 -5.60 15.10 35.85
N ASN A 98 -4.79 14.74 36.84
CA ASN A 98 -5.26 14.24 38.13
C ASN A 98 -5.19 15.35 39.19
N ILE A 99 -6.36 15.77 39.67
CA ILE A 99 -6.50 16.91 40.60
C ILE A 99 -5.76 16.64 41.92
N GLN A 100 -5.78 15.40 42.41
CA GLN A 100 -5.15 15.05 43.69
C GLN A 100 -3.63 15.11 43.59
N SER A 101 -3.04 14.51 42.54
CA SER A 101 -1.58 14.50 42.39
C SER A 101 -1.02 15.86 41.97
N THR A 102 -1.78 16.65 41.21
CA THR A 102 -1.28 17.92 40.65
C THR A 102 -1.60 19.12 41.53
N CYS A 103 -2.78 19.18 42.14
CA CYS A 103 -3.19 20.29 43.00
C CYS A 103 -3.10 19.99 44.50
N GLY A 104 -2.92 18.72 44.89
CA GLY A 104 -2.85 18.31 46.29
C GLY A 104 -4.19 18.29 47.02
N PHE A 105 -5.31 18.46 46.31
CA PHE A 105 -6.64 18.48 46.91
C PHE A 105 -7.05 17.06 47.38
N GLN A 106 -7.49 16.96 48.64
CA GLN A 106 -8.03 15.72 49.20
C GLN A 106 -9.51 15.56 48.84
N THR A 107 -10.01 14.32 48.79
CA THR A 107 -11.42 14.07 48.40
C THR A 107 -12.41 14.75 49.33
N GLN A 108 -12.08 14.85 50.63
CA GLN A 108 -12.90 15.51 51.65
C GLN A 108 -13.10 17.01 51.39
N PHE A 109 -12.24 17.65 50.60
CA PHE A 109 -12.26 19.09 50.35
C PHE A 109 -13.61 19.61 49.81
N ILE A 110 -14.32 18.81 49.01
CA ILE A 110 -15.63 19.19 48.45
C ILE A 110 -16.74 19.19 49.52
N THR A 111 -16.56 18.40 50.57
CA THR A 111 -17.58 18.12 51.60
C THR A 111 -17.22 18.64 52.99
N GLN A 112 -16.02 19.20 53.17
CA GLN A 112 -15.56 19.68 54.47
C GLN A 112 -15.97 21.14 54.67
N GLY A 113 -16.72 21.38 55.74
CA GLY A 113 -17.15 22.71 56.14
C GLY A 113 -16.03 23.57 56.73
N CYS A 114 -16.28 24.88 56.83
CA CYS A 114 -15.41 25.81 57.52
C CYS A 114 -15.85 26.01 58.98
N HIS A 115 -15.01 25.68 59.98
CA HIS A 115 -15.24 25.97 61.41
C HIS A 115 -16.69 25.72 61.93
N ASN A 116 -17.26 24.55 61.64
CA ASN A 116 -18.65 24.17 61.98
C ASN A 116 -19.76 25.05 61.35
N ILE A 117 -19.43 25.90 60.36
CA ILE A 117 -20.41 26.64 59.57
C ILE A 117 -20.80 25.79 58.38
N THR A 118 -22.06 25.35 58.37
CA THR A 118 -22.60 24.42 57.37
C THR A 118 -23.77 25.00 56.59
N THR A 119 -24.46 25.98 57.18
CA THR A 119 -25.67 26.60 56.62
C THR A 119 -25.55 28.11 56.53
N ARG A 120 -26.38 28.69 55.67
CA ARG A 120 -26.57 30.13 55.54
C ARG A 120 -26.84 30.80 56.89
N GLY A 121 -27.79 30.28 57.67
CA GLY A 121 -28.18 30.88 58.94
C GLY A 121 -27.04 30.90 59.97
N GLN A 122 -26.22 29.83 60.00
CA GLN A 122 -25.01 29.82 60.83
C GLN A 122 -23.99 30.86 60.36
N TYR A 123 -23.79 31.01 59.05
CA TYR A 123 -22.88 32.02 58.50
C TYR A 123 -23.35 33.45 58.79
N GLU A 124 -24.63 33.74 58.59
CA GLU A 124 -25.23 35.04 58.89
C GLU A 124 -25.12 35.37 60.39
N SER A 125 -25.28 34.38 61.30
CA SER A 125 -25.13 34.59 62.75
C SER A 125 -23.72 35.01 63.19
N LYS A 126 -22.70 34.75 62.36
CA LYS A 126 -21.29 35.13 62.62
C LYS A 126 -20.95 36.52 62.08
N ASN A 127 -21.87 37.17 61.38
CA ASN A 127 -21.67 38.44 60.71
C ASN A 127 -22.64 39.50 61.24
N SER A 128 -22.19 40.75 61.32
CA SER A 128 -23.08 41.83 61.77
C SER A 128 -24.13 42.14 60.70
N GLN A 129 -25.34 42.53 61.12
CA GLN A 129 -26.42 42.87 60.19
C GLN A 129 -26.03 44.04 59.26
N SER A 130 -25.21 44.98 59.73
CA SER A 130 -24.73 46.10 58.91
C SER A 130 -23.78 45.62 57.80
N THR A 131 -22.90 44.66 58.08
CA THR A 131 -22.03 44.02 57.07
C THR A 131 -22.86 43.30 56.03
N LEU A 132 -23.83 42.47 56.45
CA LEU A 132 -24.68 41.72 55.54
C LEU A 132 -25.48 42.67 54.63
N ASN A 133 -26.09 43.72 55.21
CA ASN A 133 -26.84 44.72 54.43
C ASN A 133 -25.94 45.49 53.45
N SER A 134 -24.68 45.76 53.80
CA SER A 134 -23.71 46.41 52.92
C SER A 134 -23.45 45.56 51.67
N VAL A 135 -23.21 44.26 51.85
CA VAL A 135 -23.01 43.30 50.75
C VAL A 135 -24.27 43.21 49.89
N MET A 136 -25.43 43.03 50.50
CA MET A 136 -26.70 42.96 49.78
C MET A 136 -27.00 44.24 48.99
N LYS A 137 -26.56 45.41 49.47
CA LYS A 137 -26.75 46.69 48.76
C LYS A 137 -25.78 46.85 47.61
N ALA A 138 -24.49 46.59 47.84
CA ALA A 138 -23.45 46.77 46.83
C ALA A 138 -23.58 45.76 45.68
N CYS A 139 -23.92 44.52 46.00
CA CYS A 139 -23.95 43.42 45.03
C CYS A 139 -25.30 43.23 44.32
N LYS A 140 -26.36 43.94 44.68
CA LYS A 140 -27.73 43.71 44.13
C LYS A 140 -27.82 43.89 42.61
N LYS A 141 -27.04 44.82 42.04
CA LYS A 141 -27.07 45.22 40.63
C LYS A 141 -26.22 44.31 39.75
N SER A 142 -26.34 44.44 38.41
CA SER A 142 -25.47 43.73 37.48
C SER A 142 -24.00 44.13 37.69
N LEU A 143 -23.11 43.14 37.76
CA LEU A 143 -21.68 43.33 37.99
C LEU A 143 -20.88 43.44 36.68
N GLN A 144 -21.55 43.74 35.56
CA GLN A 144 -20.90 43.90 34.25
C GLN A 144 -19.92 45.08 34.23
N ASP A 145 -20.26 46.16 34.95
CA ASP A 145 -19.45 47.35 35.04
C ASP A 145 -18.34 47.20 36.10
N ARG A 146 -17.12 47.65 35.77
CA ARG A 146 -15.95 47.50 36.66
C ARG A 146 -16.12 48.19 38.00
N ASN A 147 -16.79 49.34 38.05
CA ASN A 147 -17.01 50.05 39.31
C ASN A 147 -18.03 49.31 40.18
N SER A 148 -19.09 48.80 39.57
CA SER A 148 -20.11 47.99 40.26
C SER A 148 -19.53 46.68 40.81
N CYS A 149 -18.65 46.04 40.05
CA CYS A 149 -17.90 44.87 40.52
C CYS A 149 -16.98 45.22 41.70
N ALA A 150 -16.16 46.27 41.57
CA ALA A 150 -15.24 46.69 42.63
C ALA A 150 -15.96 47.07 43.94
N GLU A 151 -17.09 47.79 43.84
CA GLU A 151 -17.94 48.12 44.99
C GLU A 151 -18.45 46.87 45.71
N CYS A 152 -18.96 45.89 44.96
CA CYS A 152 -19.45 44.63 45.49
C CYS A 152 -18.32 43.81 46.14
N SER A 153 -17.18 43.65 45.47
CA SER A 153 -16.02 42.90 45.99
C SER A 153 -15.39 43.55 47.22
N LEU A 154 -15.39 44.88 47.32
CA LEU A 154 -14.94 45.57 48.52
C LEU A 154 -15.91 45.34 49.69
N ALA A 155 -17.22 45.28 49.45
CA ALA A 155 -18.21 45.04 50.49
C ALA A 155 -18.07 43.66 51.15
N THR A 156 -17.58 42.64 50.42
CA THR A 156 -17.37 41.28 50.95
C THR A 156 -16.19 41.18 51.92
N SER A 157 -15.26 42.14 51.90
CA SER A 157 -14.06 42.14 52.76
C SER A 157 -14.38 42.14 54.26
N GLY A 158 -15.55 42.65 54.65
CA GLY A 158 -16.01 42.68 56.04
C GLY A 158 -16.68 41.39 56.55
N LEU A 159 -16.87 40.38 55.69
CA LEU A 159 -17.49 39.11 56.08
C LEU A 159 -16.51 38.15 56.75
N ARG A 160 -16.97 37.43 57.78
CA ARG A 160 -16.24 36.42 58.57
C ARG A 160 -16.75 34.99 58.32
N PRO A 161 -15.94 33.94 58.60
CA PRO A 161 -14.56 33.99 59.11
C PRO A 161 -13.59 34.49 58.05
N SER A 162 -12.69 35.38 58.47
CA SER A 162 -11.65 35.99 57.62
C SER A 162 -10.26 35.66 58.17
N ASP A 163 -10.07 34.44 58.68
CA ASP A 163 -8.81 34.05 59.31
C ASP A 163 -7.77 33.69 58.23
N SER A 164 -6.73 34.53 58.19
CA SER A 164 -5.43 34.44 57.49
C SER A 164 -5.36 34.23 55.97
N HIS A 165 -4.65 35.17 55.34
CA HIS A 165 -4.01 35.18 54.03
C HIS A 165 -4.48 34.16 52.97
N GLU A 166 -5.08 34.69 51.91
CA GLU A 166 -5.14 34.01 50.61
C GLU A 166 -3.70 33.82 50.12
N VAL A 167 -3.05 32.71 50.50
CA VAL A 167 -1.72 32.37 49.99
C VAL A 167 -1.90 32.01 48.53
N LEU A 168 -1.68 33.01 47.67
CA LEU A 168 -1.56 32.81 46.23
C LEU A 168 -0.37 31.88 45.97
N PRO A 169 -0.51 30.81 45.16
CA PRO A 169 0.55 29.84 44.85
C PRO A 169 1.84 30.37 44.21
N SER A 170 2.05 31.69 44.09
CA SER A 170 3.31 32.24 43.60
C SER A 170 4.42 32.23 44.66
N ASP A 171 4.07 32.15 45.95
CA ASP A 171 5.03 32.50 47.02
C ASP A 171 5.49 31.30 47.86
N VAL A 172 5.15 30.06 47.46
CA VAL A 172 5.60 28.84 48.15
C VAL A 172 6.36 27.94 47.18
N ILE A 173 7.69 28.04 47.20
CA ILE A 173 8.59 27.10 46.54
C ILE A 173 8.53 25.77 47.33
N GLY A 174 7.66 24.86 46.92
CA GLY A 174 7.48 23.54 47.54
C GLY A 174 6.01 23.11 47.54
N TRP A 175 5.58 22.45 46.47
CA TRP A 175 4.17 22.16 46.16
C TRP A 175 3.54 21.03 46.99
N LYS A 176 3.35 21.27 48.28
CA LYS A 176 2.38 20.53 49.11
C LYS A 176 1.75 21.50 50.11
N VAL A 177 0.77 22.27 49.65
CA VAL A 177 -0.14 22.98 50.56
C VAL A 177 -1.27 22.03 50.90
N TYR A 178 -1.31 21.55 52.14
CA TYR A 178 -2.42 20.74 52.64
C TYR A 178 -3.59 21.70 52.94
N TYR A 179 -4.52 21.84 52.00
CA TYR A 179 -5.75 22.59 52.22
C TYR A 179 -6.72 21.73 53.04
N GLU A 180 -6.75 21.92 54.36
CA GLU A 180 -7.74 21.25 55.21
C GLU A 180 -9.14 21.86 55.08
N SER A 181 -9.31 23.12 54.63
CA SER A 181 -10.62 23.72 54.31
C SER A 181 -10.53 25.02 53.48
N ASP A 182 -11.56 25.35 52.69
CA ASP A 182 -11.69 26.61 51.93
C ASP A 182 -12.56 27.65 52.65
N CYS A 183 -12.19 27.99 53.89
CA CYS A 183 -12.89 29.01 54.67
C CYS A 183 -12.93 30.38 53.98
N VAL A 184 -11.86 30.74 53.26
CA VAL A 184 -11.73 32.02 52.56
C VAL A 184 -12.77 32.16 51.44
N GLY A 185 -13.15 31.06 50.80
CA GLY A 185 -14.17 31.04 49.75
C GLY A 185 -15.57 31.45 50.20
N TYR A 186 -15.91 31.27 51.48
CA TYR A 186 -17.29 31.41 51.97
C TYR A 186 -17.87 32.81 51.77
N ARG A 187 -17.04 33.87 51.88
CA ARG A 187 -17.50 35.26 51.63
C ARG A 187 -17.93 35.48 50.18
N TRP A 188 -17.18 34.89 49.25
CA TRP A 188 -17.42 35.01 47.81
C TRP A 188 -18.61 34.15 47.40
N MET A 189 -18.70 32.94 47.95
CA MET A 189 -19.83 32.05 47.72
C MET A 189 -21.14 32.63 48.23
N TYR A 190 -21.13 33.20 49.44
CA TYR A 190 -22.30 33.86 50.01
C TYR A 190 -22.72 35.09 49.21
N ALA A 191 -21.75 35.94 48.81
CA ALA A 191 -22.04 37.13 48.01
C ALA A 191 -22.59 36.77 46.62
N ALA A 192 -22.06 35.71 45.98
CA ALA A 192 -22.54 35.24 44.68
C ALA A 192 -23.94 34.58 44.80
N ALA A 193 -24.18 33.80 45.85
CA ALA A 193 -25.45 33.11 46.07
C ALA A 193 -26.58 34.05 46.51
N PHE A 194 -26.31 35.00 47.41
CA PHE A 194 -27.38 35.82 48.01
C PHE A 194 -27.19 37.32 47.86
N GLY A 195 -25.94 37.80 47.76
CA GLY A 195 -25.65 39.22 47.57
C GLY A 195 -26.09 39.75 46.21
N ASN A 196 -25.99 38.93 45.17
CA ASN A 196 -26.33 39.30 43.80
C ASN A 196 -27.69 38.72 43.36
N SER A 197 -28.51 39.54 42.71
CA SER A 197 -29.87 39.15 42.29
C SER A 197 -29.93 38.21 41.08
N TYR A 198 -28.84 38.12 40.30
CA TYR A 198 -28.73 37.27 39.12
C TYR A 198 -28.20 35.86 39.45
N GLY A 199 -27.71 35.65 40.68
CA GLY A 199 -27.21 34.38 41.17
C GLY A 199 -25.78 34.06 40.71
N PRO A 200 -25.22 32.94 41.21
CA PRO A 200 -23.81 32.61 41.05
C PRO A 200 -23.43 32.17 39.63
N THR A 201 -24.38 31.63 38.86
CA THR A 201 -24.17 31.18 37.47
C THR A 201 -24.32 32.30 36.43
N ASP A 202 -24.68 33.52 36.85
CA ASP A 202 -24.63 34.68 35.97
C ASP A 202 -23.17 35.01 35.60
N ARG A 203 -22.94 35.33 34.31
CA ARG A 203 -21.61 35.56 33.77
C ARG A 203 -20.84 36.66 34.49
N HIS A 204 -21.52 37.75 34.83
CA HIS A 204 -20.88 38.90 35.44
C HIS A 204 -20.70 38.70 36.94
N THR A 205 -21.61 37.96 37.58
CA THR A 205 -21.45 37.53 38.97
C THR A 205 -20.29 36.56 39.15
N SER A 206 -20.17 35.55 38.29
CA SER A 206 -19.08 34.57 38.34
C SER A 206 -17.73 35.21 38.02
N ASP A 207 -17.66 36.11 37.05
CA ASP A 207 -16.43 36.82 36.67
C ASP A 207 -15.98 37.74 37.82
N CYS A 208 -16.90 38.52 38.38
CA CYS A 208 -16.58 39.49 39.42
C CYS A 208 -16.22 38.86 40.77
N LEU A 209 -17.03 37.92 41.27
CA LEU A 209 -16.91 37.40 42.64
C LEU A 209 -16.13 36.09 42.74
N LEU A 210 -16.05 35.33 41.65
CA LEU A 210 -15.40 34.02 41.61
C LEU A 210 -14.23 33.97 40.60
N ALA A 211 -13.93 35.08 39.92
CA ALA A 211 -12.88 35.17 38.90
C ALA A 211 -13.03 34.14 37.75
N LEU A 212 -14.27 33.84 37.34
CA LEU A 212 -14.60 32.91 36.25
C LEU A 212 -15.35 33.59 35.10
N THR A 213 -14.70 33.71 33.93
CA THR A 213 -15.28 34.25 32.71
C THR A 213 -15.91 33.14 31.84
N PHE A 214 -17.22 33.24 31.58
CA PHE A 214 -17.88 32.43 30.55
C PHE A 214 -17.77 33.11 29.19
N ASP A 215 -17.23 32.45 28.18
CA ASP A 215 -17.27 32.94 26.79
C ASP A 215 -18.56 32.52 26.10
N MET A 216 -19.21 33.44 25.39
CA MET A 216 -20.40 33.15 24.58
C MET A 216 -20.14 33.46 23.11
N PRO A 217 -20.64 32.63 22.18
CA PRO A 217 -20.60 32.94 20.75
C PRO A 217 -21.44 34.20 20.44
N LYS A 218 -20.87 35.07 19.60
CA LYS A 218 -21.35 36.45 19.35
C LYS A 218 -22.78 36.51 18.74
N SER A 219 -23.56 37.49 19.20
CA SER A 219 -24.99 37.73 18.93
C SER A 219 -25.36 38.15 17.48
N ARG A 220 -26.58 37.75 17.08
CA ARG A 220 -27.17 37.63 15.73
C ARG A 220 -27.58 38.90 14.96
N LYS A 221 -27.13 40.12 15.30
CA LYS A 221 -27.59 41.33 14.55
C LYS A 221 -26.77 41.70 13.31
N LYS A 222 -25.65 41.02 13.02
CA LYS A 222 -24.85 41.17 11.78
C LYS A 222 -25.22 40.14 10.66
N HIS A 223 -26.10 39.18 10.97
CA HIS A 223 -26.30 37.98 10.14
C HIS A 223 -27.00 38.21 8.79
N ARG A 224 -27.80 39.27 8.60
CA ARG A 224 -28.53 39.46 7.33
C ARG A 224 -27.61 39.91 6.17
N LYS A 225 -26.58 40.71 6.44
CA LYS A 225 -25.61 41.13 5.40
C LYS A 225 -24.53 40.07 5.15
N THR A 226 -24.06 39.39 6.21
CA THR A 226 -23.07 38.33 6.07
C THR A 226 -23.64 37.06 5.41
N MET A 227 -24.90 36.70 5.66
CA MET A 227 -25.54 35.55 4.98
C MET A 227 -25.62 35.75 3.46
N ILE A 228 -25.95 36.95 2.97
CA ILE A 228 -26.01 37.22 1.52
C ILE A 228 -24.63 37.05 0.87
N PHE A 229 -23.57 37.57 1.49
CA PHE A 229 -22.20 37.38 0.99
C PHE A 229 -21.75 35.91 1.07
N VAL A 230 -22.15 35.17 2.10
CA VAL A 230 -21.84 33.74 2.22
C VAL A 230 -22.60 32.91 1.18
N PHE A 231 -23.88 33.19 0.90
CA PHE A 231 -24.62 32.49 -0.16
C PHE A 231 -24.11 32.83 -1.56
N LEU A 232 -23.71 34.09 -1.82
CA LEU A 232 -23.08 34.47 -3.09
C LEU A 232 -21.69 33.84 -3.26
N ALA A 233 -20.88 33.82 -2.20
CA ALA A 233 -19.57 33.18 -2.22
C ALA A 233 -19.69 31.65 -2.34
N PHE A 234 -20.67 31.03 -1.69
CA PHE A 234 -20.95 29.60 -1.81
C PHE A 234 -21.49 29.25 -3.19
N GLY A 235 -22.41 30.06 -3.74
CA GLY A 235 -22.89 29.92 -5.11
C GLY A 235 -21.75 30.05 -6.13
N PHE A 236 -20.85 31.04 -5.94
CA PHE A 236 -19.66 31.19 -6.75
C PHE A 236 -18.70 30.00 -6.61
N LEU A 237 -18.48 29.49 -5.39
CA LEU A 237 -17.65 28.31 -5.15
C LEU A 237 -18.23 27.07 -5.84
N VAL A 238 -19.54 26.85 -5.77
CA VAL A 238 -20.21 25.74 -6.46
C VAL A 238 -20.11 25.90 -7.98
N LEU A 239 -20.26 27.11 -8.52
CA LEU A 239 -20.07 27.38 -9.94
C LEU A 239 -18.62 27.17 -10.39
N VAL A 240 -17.64 27.57 -9.59
CA VAL A 240 -16.22 27.32 -9.85
C VAL A 240 -15.91 25.82 -9.78
N MET A 241 -16.44 25.10 -8.79
CA MET A 241 -16.27 23.64 -8.69
C MET A 241 -16.94 22.90 -9.85
N ALA A 242 -18.13 23.35 -10.28
CA ALA A 242 -18.81 22.82 -11.45
C ALA A 242 -18.04 23.14 -12.73
N PHE A 243 -17.51 24.35 -12.88
CA PHE A 243 -16.68 24.75 -14.02
C PHE A 243 -15.35 23.99 -14.06
N VAL A 244 -14.67 23.81 -12.92
CA VAL A 244 -13.48 22.97 -12.80
C VAL A 244 -13.82 21.51 -13.10
N GLY A 245 -14.96 21.01 -12.63
CA GLY A 245 -15.46 19.67 -12.95
C GLY A 245 -15.75 19.49 -14.43
N ILE A 246 -16.37 20.48 -15.08
CA ILE A 246 -16.64 20.50 -16.53
C ILE A 246 -15.32 20.60 -17.29
N LEU A 247 -14.38 21.47 -16.89
CA LEU A 247 -13.05 21.56 -17.49
C LEU A 247 -12.24 20.28 -17.29
N TRP A 248 -12.37 19.63 -16.14
CA TRP A 248 -11.73 18.34 -15.86
C TRP A 248 -12.36 17.25 -16.70
N MET A 249 -13.69 17.20 -16.83
CA MET A 249 -14.38 16.26 -17.72
C MET A 249 -14.08 16.53 -19.21
N TRP A 250 -13.95 17.80 -19.60
CA TRP A 250 -13.61 18.20 -20.96
C TRP A 250 -12.15 17.88 -21.26
N ARG A 251 -11.23 18.15 -20.33
CA ARG A 251 -9.83 17.70 -20.41
C ARG A 251 -9.71 16.19 -20.35
N TYR A 252 -10.53 15.49 -19.57
CA TYR A 252 -10.56 14.04 -19.50
C TYR A 252 -11.04 13.46 -20.82
N LYS A 253 -12.15 13.98 -21.39
CA LYS A 253 -12.64 13.59 -22.72
C LYS A 253 -11.67 13.98 -23.83
N LEU A 254 -11.05 15.16 -23.79
CA LEU A 254 -10.04 15.59 -24.76
C LEU A 254 -8.76 14.75 -24.65
N ASN A 255 -8.31 14.41 -23.44
CA ASN A 255 -7.17 13.52 -23.25
C ASN A 255 -7.52 12.08 -23.64
N MET A 256 -8.76 11.63 -23.41
CA MET A 256 -9.24 10.33 -23.87
C MET A 256 -9.32 10.30 -25.40
N TYR A 257 -9.85 11.34 -26.04
CA TYR A 257 -9.90 11.51 -27.49
C TYR A 257 -8.50 11.65 -28.10
N LYS A 258 -7.60 12.41 -27.45
CA LYS A 258 -6.19 12.50 -27.83
C LYS A 258 -5.44 11.20 -27.61
N ARG A 259 -5.74 10.41 -26.57
CA ARG A 259 -5.16 9.06 -26.36
C ARG A 259 -5.70 8.07 -27.36
N GLN A 260 -6.99 8.15 -27.71
CA GLN A 260 -7.61 7.35 -28.75
C GLN A 260 -7.00 7.69 -30.11
N ASN A 261 -6.91 8.97 -30.47
CA ASN A 261 -6.22 9.41 -31.69
C ASN A 261 -4.71 9.17 -31.62
N LYS A 262 -4.05 9.19 -30.45
CA LYS A 262 -2.64 8.85 -30.34
C LYS A 262 -2.43 7.37 -30.54
N VAL A 263 -3.17 6.46 -29.90
CA VAL A 263 -3.08 5.01 -30.17
C VAL A 263 -3.47 4.69 -31.62
N PHE A 264 -4.47 5.40 -32.17
CA PHE A 264 -4.89 5.31 -33.56
C PHE A 264 -4.00 6.10 -34.54
N ASN A 265 -2.96 6.82 -34.11
CA ASN A 265 -2.01 7.52 -35.00
C ASN A 265 -0.54 7.17 -34.72
N SER A 266 -0.22 6.53 -33.60
CA SER A 266 1.16 6.15 -33.20
C SER A 266 1.48 4.67 -33.43
N SER A 267 0.58 3.93 -34.09
CA SER A 267 0.84 2.54 -34.51
C SER A 267 -0.07 1.94 -35.61
N PRO A 268 -1.03 2.62 -36.29
CA PRO A 268 -1.69 1.97 -37.43
C PRO A 268 -0.81 1.90 -38.66
N SER A 269 0.06 2.89 -38.90
CA SER A 269 0.86 2.94 -40.13
C SER A 269 1.71 1.68 -40.33
N ASP A 270 2.42 1.24 -39.29
CA ASP A 270 3.35 0.11 -39.39
C ASP A 270 2.62 -1.24 -39.26
N LEU A 271 1.59 -1.34 -38.41
CA LEU A 271 0.87 -2.60 -38.19
C LEU A 271 -0.21 -2.90 -39.24
N GLU A 272 -0.80 -1.87 -39.87
CA GLU A 272 -1.67 -2.02 -41.05
C GLU A 272 -0.86 -2.31 -42.31
N MET A 273 0.39 -1.82 -42.41
CA MET A 273 1.34 -2.28 -43.43
C MET A 273 1.70 -3.76 -43.24
N ILE A 274 1.98 -4.21 -42.01
CA ILE A 274 2.22 -5.63 -41.71
C ILE A 274 0.97 -6.46 -42.05
N GLY A 275 -0.23 -6.01 -41.68
CA GLY A 275 -1.49 -6.70 -42.00
C GLY A 275 -1.88 -6.72 -43.49
N GLY A 276 -1.29 -5.85 -44.32
CA GLY A 276 -1.49 -5.83 -45.76
C GLY A 276 -0.78 -6.97 -46.51
N ASP A 277 0.35 -7.45 -45.96
CA ASP A 277 1.18 -8.53 -46.55
C ASP A 277 1.15 -9.84 -45.75
N THR A 278 0.74 -9.82 -44.47
CA THR A 278 0.69 -11.01 -43.61
C THR A 278 -0.74 -11.55 -43.46
N ARG A 279 -0.89 -12.89 -43.36
CA ARG A 279 -2.17 -13.61 -43.15
C ARG A 279 -2.78 -13.39 -41.75
N LEU A 280 -2.44 -12.30 -41.06
CA LEU A 280 -2.79 -12.06 -39.66
C LEU A 280 -4.20 -11.50 -39.49
N ILE A 281 -4.95 -12.06 -38.55
CA ILE A 281 -6.32 -11.63 -38.24
C ILE A 281 -6.30 -10.53 -37.18
N LYS A 282 -6.93 -9.38 -37.47
CA LYS A 282 -7.18 -8.34 -36.47
C LYS A 282 -8.47 -8.67 -35.71
N PHE A 283 -8.35 -9.25 -34.53
CA PHE A 283 -9.48 -9.61 -33.68
C PHE A 283 -10.05 -8.38 -32.97
N SER A 284 -11.37 -8.32 -32.84
CA SER A 284 -12.02 -7.38 -31.93
C SER A 284 -11.85 -7.84 -30.48
N PHE A 285 -11.82 -6.87 -29.56
CA PHE A 285 -11.73 -7.20 -28.13
C PHE A 285 -12.89 -8.08 -27.66
N SER A 286 -14.11 -7.84 -28.17
CA SER A 286 -15.29 -8.66 -27.84
C SER A 286 -15.16 -10.11 -28.27
N GLU A 287 -14.53 -10.38 -29.43
CA GLU A 287 -14.30 -11.76 -29.89
C GLU A 287 -13.32 -12.48 -28.96
N VAL A 288 -12.20 -11.83 -28.63
CA VAL A 288 -11.20 -12.38 -27.72
C VAL A 288 -11.78 -12.59 -26.32
N GLN A 289 -12.56 -11.62 -25.82
CA GLN A 289 -13.23 -11.70 -24.54
C GLN A 289 -14.22 -12.88 -24.51
N LYS A 290 -15.00 -13.08 -25.58
CA LYS A 290 -15.91 -14.22 -25.69
C LYS A 290 -15.15 -15.55 -25.75
N ALA A 291 -14.09 -15.63 -26.57
CA ALA A 291 -13.29 -16.83 -26.75
C ALA A 291 -12.62 -17.30 -25.45
N THR A 292 -12.25 -16.38 -24.56
CA THR A 292 -11.58 -16.65 -23.28
C THR A 292 -12.52 -16.74 -22.08
N SER A 293 -13.83 -16.72 -22.30
CA SER A 293 -14.84 -16.64 -21.23
C SER A 293 -14.58 -15.46 -20.28
N ASN A 294 -14.40 -14.27 -20.87
CA ASN A 294 -14.07 -13.02 -20.19
C ASN A 294 -12.74 -13.08 -19.43
N PHE A 295 -11.69 -13.64 -20.05
CA PHE A 295 -10.38 -13.84 -19.42
C PHE A 295 -10.50 -14.56 -18.06
N SER A 296 -11.35 -15.59 -18.01
CA SER A 296 -11.59 -16.36 -16.78
C SER A 296 -10.27 -16.88 -16.21
N VAL A 297 -10.13 -16.80 -14.88
CA VAL A 297 -8.96 -17.36 -14.18
C VAL A 297 -8.85 -18.87 -14.41
N LEU A 298 -9.98 -19.56 -14.62
CA LEU A 298 -10.00 -20.99 -14.96
C LEU A 298 -9.35 -21.29 -16.32
N ASN A 299 -9.33 -20.31 -17.23
CA ASN A 299 -8.68 -20.41 -18.52
C ASN A 299 -7.23 -19.90 -18.49
N MET A 300 -6.70 -19.46 -17.34
CA MET A 300 -5.33 -18.96 -17.27
C MET A 300 -4.33 -20.12 -17.37
N ILE A 301 -3.54 -20.13 -18.44
CA ILE A 301 -2.53 -21.16 -18.70
C ILE A 301 -1.10 -20.66 -18.47
N GLY A 302 -0.91 -19.35 -18.31
CA GLY A 302 0.40 -18.78 -18.01
C GLY A 302 0.32 -17.40 -17.35
N ARG A 303 1.25 -17.14 -16.42
CA ARG A 303 1.37 -15.84 -15.75
C ARG A 303 2.82 -15.36 -15.87
N GLY A 304 3.05 -14.37 -16.71
CA GLY A 304 4.37 -13.80 -16.95
C GLY A 304 4.51 -12.36 -16.45
N LYS A 305 5.74 -11.84 -16.49
CA LYS A 305 6.06 -10.44 -16.23
C LYS A 305 5.38 -9.50 -17.25
N TYR A 306 5.32 -9.93 -18.50
CA TYR A 306 4.87 -9.11 -19.64
C TYR A 306 3.36 -9.21 -19.91
N GLY A 307 2.72 -10.29 -19.44
CA GLY A 307 1.31 -10.54 -19.69
C GLY A 307 0.80 -11.79 -18.98
N ASN A 308 -0.51 -12.01 -19.05
CA ASN A 308 -1.14 -13.27 -18.68
C ASN A 308 -1.58 -13.98 -19.97
N VAL A 309 -1.45 -15.30 -20.01
CA VAL A 309 -1.84 -16.14 -21.14
C VAL A 309 -3.07 -16.94 -20.76
N PHE A 310 -4.09 -16.89 -21.60
CA PHE A 310 -5.36 -17.58 -21.41
C PHE A 310 -5.60 -18.57 -22.56
N LYS A 311 -6.15 -19.74 -22.23
CA LYS A 311 -6.79 -20.62 -23.21
C LYS A 311 -8.07 -19.94 -23.71
N GLY A 312 -8.28 -20.00 -25.02
CA GLY A 312 -9.53 -19.57 -25.65
C GLY A 312 -9.98 -20.56 -26.70
N VAL A 313 -11.26 -20.47 -27.07
CA VAL A 313 -11.85 -21.22 -28.18
C VAL A 313 -12.50 -20.22 -29.13
N LEU A 314 -12.01 -20.16 -30.36
CA LEU A 314 -12.56 -19.30 -31.41
C LEU A 314 -13.92 -19.83 -31.90
N PRO A 315 -14.73 -19.01 -32.61
CA PRO A 315 -16.07 -19.42 -33.07
C PRO A 315 -16.10 -20.66 -33.99
N ASP A 316 -15.00 -20.92 -34.69
CA ASP A 316 -14.79 -22.09 -35.55
C ASP A 316 -14.39 -23.36 -34.77
N GLY A 317 -14.25 -23.26 -33.44
CA GLY A 317 -13.82 -24.35 -32.57
C GLY A 317 -12.30 -24.43 -32.37
N THR A 318 -11.51 -23.58 -33.03
CA THR A 318 -10.05 -23.59 -32.89
C THR A 318 -9.62 -23.18 -31.48
N GLU A 319 -8.82 -24.03 -30.82
CA GLU A 319 -8.23 -23.71 -29.52
C GLU A 319 -7.00 -22.79 -29.70
N VAL A 320 -6.96 -21.70 -28.92
CA VAL A 320 -5.92 -20.67 -29.04
C VAL A 320 -5.32 -20.30 -27.68
N ALA A 321 -4.07 -19.84 -27.71
CA ALA A 321 -3.42 -19.18 -26.60
C ALA A 321 -3.50 -17.66 -26.79
N VAL A 322 -4.05 -16.97 -25.79
CA VAL A 322 -4.33 -15.53 -25.81
C VAL A 322 -3.45 -14.83 -24.78
N LYS A 323 -2.39 -14.15 -25.23
CA LYS A 323 -1.48 -13.39 -24.37
C LYS A 323 -1.97 -11.94 -24.24
N ARG A 324 -2.52 -11.59 -23.08
CA ARG A 324 -2.95 -10.22 -22.72
C ARG A 324 -1.84 -9.49 -21.97
N PHE A 325 -1.35 -8.40 -22.54
CA PHE A 325 -0.25 -7.61 -21.99
C PHE A 325 -0.71 -6.72 -20.83
N LYS A 326 0.16 -6.53 -19.82
CA LYS A 326 -0.18 -5.82 -18.57
C LYS A 326 0.01 -4.30 -18.61
N ASN A 327 0.89 -3.79 -19.48
CA ASN A 327 1.40 -2.42 -19.39
C ASN A 327 0.93 -1.56 -20.57
N CYS A 328 0.17 -0.50 -20.29
CA CYS A 328 -0.36 0.44 -21.28
C CYS A 328 0.47 1.73 -21.40
N SER A 329 1.69 1.77 -20.85
CA SER A 329 2.63 2.89 -21.04
C SER A 329 3.24 2.90 -22.45
N VAL A 330 3.87 4.02 -22.81
CA VAL A 330 4.61 4.19 -24.09
C VAL A 330 5.72 3.13 -24.23
N ALA A 331 6.40 2.78 -23.15
CA ALA A 331 7.38 1.69 -23.17
C ALA A 331 6.72 0.32 -23.43
N GLY A 332 5.49 0.13 -22.91
CA GLY A 332 4.67 -1.04 -23.22
C GLY A 332 4.13 -1.06 -24.65
N ASP A 333 3.91 0.10 -25.28
CA ASP A 333 3.50 0.20 -26.68
C ASP A 333 4.64 -0.32 -27.57
N ALA A 334 5.85 0.20 -27.35
CA ALA A 334 7.04 -0.24 -28.07
C ALA A 334 7.30 -1.74 -27.90
N SER A 335 7.18 -2.30 -26.69
CA SER A 335 7.40 -3.75 -26.48
C SER A 335 6.35 -4.62 -27.17
N PHE A 336 5.08 -4.17 -27.21
CA PHE A 336 4.01 -4.93 -27.85
C PHE A 336 4.16 -4.88 -29.38
N VAL A 337 4.36 -3.69 -29.94
CA VAL A 337 4.56 -3.52 -31.39
C VAL A 337 5.77 -4.33 -31.84
N HIS A 338 6.88 -4.26 -31.11
CA HIS A 338 8.09 -5.03 -31.39
C HIS A 338 7.85 -6.54 -31.33
N GLU A 339 7.14 -7.04 -30.30
CA GLU A 339 6.83 -8.48 -30.22
C GLU A 339 5.94 -8.93 -31.38
N VAL A 340 4.92 -8.13 -31.75
CA VAL A 340 4.06 -8.41 -32.91
C VAL A 340 4.86 -8.38 -34.21
N GLU A 341 5.73 -7.39 -34.40
CA GLU A 341 6.59 -7.25 -35.59
C GLU A 341 7.50 -8.47 -35.76
N VAL A 342 8.21 -8.88 -34.70
CA VAL A 342 9.09 -10.05 -34.74
C VAL A 342 8.29 -11.32 -35.02
N ILE A 343 7.25 -11.62 -34.23
CA ILE A 343 6.51 -12.87 -34.39
C ILE A 343 5.72 -12.93 -35.71
N ALA A 344 5.32 -11.78 -36.27
CA ALA A 344 4.67 -11.69 -37.57
C ALA A 344 5.65 -11.93 -38.74
N SER A 345 6.92 -11.57 -38.57
CA SER A 345 7.97 -11.72 -39.59
C SER A 345 8.49 -13.15 -39.74
N VAL A 346 8.12 -14.08 -38.85
CA VAL A 346 8.65 -15.44 -38.81
C VAL A 346 7.56 -16.47 -39.07
N LEU A 347 7.88 -17.45 -39.93
CA LEU A 347 7.01 -18.60 -40.19
C LEU A 347 7.86 -19.86 -40.33
N HIS A 348 7.86 -20.68 -39.29
CA HIS A 348 8.65 -21.90 -39.26
C HIS A 348 7.98 -22.98 -38.41
N VAL A 349 8.13 -24.25 -38.78
CA VAL A 349 7.47 -25.39 -38.12
C VAL A 349 7.85 -25.53 -36.64
N ASN A 350 9.02 -25.03 -36.23
CA ASN A 350 9.48 -25.07 -34.83
C ASN A 350 9.40 -23.73 -34.08
N LEU A 351 8.62 -22.76 -34.60
CA LEU A 351 8.32 -21.50 -33.93
C LEU A 351 6.82 -21.38 -33.70
N VAL A 352 6.39 -20.73 -32.62
CA VAL A 352 4.98 -20.41 -32.42
C VAL A 352 4.53 -19.39 -33.47
N ALA A 353 3.54 -19.76 -34.27
CA ALA A 353 2.96 -18.88 -35.27
C ALA A 353 1.92 -17.94 -34.64
N LEU A 354 2.01 -16.65 -35.01
CA LEU A 354 0.99 -15.66 -34.70
C LEU A 354 -0.23 -15.89 -35.60
N ARG A 355 -1.42 -16.04 -35.02
CA ARG A 355 -2.67 -16.04 -35.78
C ARG A 355 -3.19 -14.62 -36.01
N GLY A 356 -3.01 -13.78 -35.01
CA GLY A 356 -3.55 -12.43 -35.05
C GLY A 356 -3.34 -11.65 -33.78
N TYR A 357 -3.84 -10.43 -33.77
CA TYR A 357 -3.67 -9.50 -32.66
C TYR A 357 -4.95 -8.71 -32.41
N CYS A 358 -5.06 -8.15 -31.21
CA CYS A 358 -6.13 -7.22 -30.85
C CYS A 358 -5.52 -6.00 -30.16
N ILE A 359 -5.84 -4.82 -30.69
CA ILE A 359 -5.56 -3.52 -30.08
C ILE A 359 -6.89 -2.80 -29.91
N ALA A 360 -7.28 -2.51 -28.68
CA ALA A 360 -8.51 -1.79 -28.38
C ALA A 360 -8.32 -0.81 -27.22
N ILE A 361 -9.23 0.15 -27.06
CA ILE A 361 -9.34 0.96 -25.84
C ILE A 361 -10.74 0.75 -25.30
N THR A 362 -10.84 0.18 -24.10
CA THR A 362 -12.13 0.01 -23.42
C THR A 362 -12.29 1.07 -22.33
N LYS A 363 -13.54 1.48 -22.08
CA LYS A 363 -13.85 2.54 -21.10
C LYS A 363 -13.40 2.20 -19.68
N PHE A 364 -13.44 0.91 -19.31
CA PHE A 364 -13.19 0.44 -17.95
C PHE A 364 -11.85 -0.28 -17.78
N GLU A 365 -11.32 -0.90 -18.84
CA GLU A 365 -10.06 -1.67 -18.75
C GLU A 365 -8.88 -0.97 -19.44
N GLY A 366 -9.13 0.17 -20.09
CA GLY A 366 -8.09 0.95 -20.76
C GLY A 366 -7.61 0.31 -22.06
N CYS A 367 -6.36 0.57 -22.43
CA CYS A 367 -5.76 0.00 -23.64
C CYS A 367 -5.60 -1.53 -23.48
N GLN A 368 -6.07 -2.28 -24.47
CA GLN A 368 -6.00 -3.72 -24.58
C GLN A 368 -5.03 -4.04 -25.70
N ARG A 369 -4.02 -4.83 -25.39
CA ARG A 369 -3.00 -5.32 -26.32
C ARG A 369 -2.90 -6.81 -26.14
N ILE A 370 -3.20 -7.54 -27.20
CA ILE A 370 -3.39 -8.98 -27.13
C ILE A 370 -2.81 -9.62 -28.37
N ILE A 371 -2.09 -10.72 -28.17
CA ILE A 371 -1.62 -11.63 -29.21
C ILE A 371 -2.41 -12.94 -29.11
N VAL A 372 -2.83 -13.48 -30.26
CA VAL A 372 -3.52 -14.75 -30.39
C VAL A 372 -2.65 -15.71 -31.21
N CYS A 373 -2.30 -16.84 -30.62
CA CYS A 373 -1.51 -17.90 -31.24
C CYS A 373 -2.23 -19.26 -31.12
N ASP A 374 -1.73 -20.26 -31.84
CA ASP A 374 -2.11 -21.64 -31.61
C ASP A 374 -1.86 -22.10 -30.17
N LEU A 375 -2.79 -22.90 -29.63
CA LEU A 375 -2.60 -23.53 -28.32
C LEU A 375 -1.72 -24.78 -28.46
N MET A 376 -0.64 -24.83 -27.69
CA MET A 376 0.24 -25.99 -27.58
C MET A 376 -0.26 -26.88 -26.44
N LYS A 377 -0.94 -27.99 -26.76
CA LYS A 377 -1.70 -28.77 -25.76
C LYS A 377 -0.82 -29.50 -24.75
N ASN A 378 0.41 -29.86 -25.12
CA ASN A 378 1.35 -30.50 -24.22
C ASN A 378 2.13 -29.49 -23.35
N GLY A 379 1.77 -28.21 -23.34
CA GLY A 379 2.37 -27.23 -22.43
C GLY A 379 3.85 -26.94 -22.74
N SER A 380 4.63 -26.58 -21.71
CA SER A 380 6.05 -26.24 -21.89
C SER A 380 6.98 -27.40 -21.56
N LEU A 381 8.17 -27.43 -22.17
CA LEU A 381 9.22 -28.40 -21.85
C LEU A 381 9.57 -28.38 -20.35
N HIS A 382 9.57 -27.21 -19.72
CA HIS A 382 9.80 -27.07 -18.29
C HIS A 382 8.81 -27.90 -17.45
N ASP A 383 7.53 -27.95 -17.85
CA ASP A 383 6.50 -28.70 -17.11
C ASP A 383 6.73 -30.21 -17.18
N HIS A 384 7.27 -30.71 -18.30
CA HIS A 384 7.62 -32.12 -18.47
C HIS A 384 8.91 -32.52 -17.75
N LEU A 385 9.88 -31.61 -17.62
CA LEU A 385 11.15 -31.90 -16.94
C LEU A 385 11.08 -31.70 -15.42
N PHE A 386 10.30 -30.72 -14.95
CA PHE A 386 10.33 -30.28 -13.55
C PHE A 386 8.95 -30.15 -12.90
N GLY A 387 7.87 -30.38 -13.65
CA GLY A 387 6.52 -30.42 -13.11
C GLY A 387 6.18 -31.78 -12.49
N SER A 388 4.91 -31.93 -12.12
CA SER A 388 4.37 -33.13 -11.46
C SER A 388 4.15 -34.33 -12.42
N ALA A 389 4.79 -34.34 -13.59
CA ALA A 389 4.54 -35.34 -14.60
C ALA A 389 4.91 -36.75 -14.08
N GLU A 390 3.96 -37.69 -14.14
CA GLU A 390 4.17 -39.06 -13.65
C GLU A 390 5.16 -39.86 -14.53
N LYS A 391 5.31 -39.47 -15.80
CA LYS A 391 6.17 -40.14 -16.78
C LYS A 391 7.22 -39.18 -17.33
N LYS A 392 8.48 -39.62 -17.29
CA LYS A 392 9.60 -38.91 -17.92
C LYS A 392 9.47 -38.99 -19.44
N LEU A 393 9.88 -37.92 -20.13
CA LEU A 393 10.05 -37.93 -21.59
C LEU A 393 11.06 -39.01 -21.99
N SER A 394 10.71 -39.85 -22.96
CA SER A 394 11.62 -40.84 -23.54
C SER A 394 12.74 -40.16 -24.33
N TRP A 395 13.84 -40.86 -24.51
CA TRP A 395 14.99 -40.33 -25.25
C TRP A 395 14.63 -39.88 -26.68
N PRO A 396 13.86 -40.64 -27.49
CA PRO A 396 13.44 -40.18 -28.82
C PRO A 396 12.69 -38.84 -28.80
N ILE A 397 11.82 -38.60 -27.81
CA ILE A 397 11.11 -37.33 -27.66
C ILE A 397 12.09 -36.21 -27.29
N ARG A 398 13.03 -36.46 -26.37
CA ARG A 398 14.07 -35.49 -26.00
C ARG A 398 14.93 -35.09 -27.20
N GLN A 399 15.30 -36.06 -28.05
CA GLN A 399 16.04 -35.79 -29.29
C GLN A 399 15.23 -34.94 -30.27
N LYS A 400 13.96 -35.29 -30.48
CA LYS A 400 13.03 -34.50 -31.31
C LYS A 400 12.95 -33.05 -30.83
N ILE A 401 12.77 -32.84 -29.53
CA ILE A 401 12.70 -31.51 -28.92
C ILE A 401 14.01 -30.73 -29.13
N ALA A 402 15.16 -31.37 -28.88
CA ALA A 402 16.47 -30.75 -29.09
C ALA A 402 16.69 -30.33 -30.55
N LEU A 403 16.44 -31.23 -31.49
CA LEU A 403 16.62 -30.99 -32.93
C LEU A 403 15.65 -29.93 -33.46
N GLY A 404 14.36 -30.02 -33.13
CA GLY A 404 13.38 -29.04 -33.58
C GLY A 404 13.64 -27.65 -32.99
N THR A 405 14.01 -27.55 -31.71
CA THR A 405 14.44 -26.27 -31.12
C THR A 405 15.65 -25.71 -31.85
N ALA A 406 16.64 -26.56 -32.16
CA ALA A 406 17.83 -26.14 -32.89
C ALA A 406 17.49 -25.63 -34.31
N ARG A 407 16.59 -26.31 -35.02
CA ARG A 407 16.09 -25.87 -36.34
C ARG A 407 15.37 -24.53 -36.26
N GLY A 408 14.52 -24.32 -35.25
CA GLY A 408 13.85 -23.04 -35.02
C GLY A 408 14.84 -21.88 -34.81
N LEU A 409 15.88 -22.09 -33.99
CA LEU A 409 16.91 -21.06 -33.76
C LEU A 409 17.81 -20.84 -34.98
N ALA A 410 18.16 -21.90 -35.70
CA ALA A 410 18.91 -21.82 -36.95
C ALA A 410 18.14 -20.96 -37.98
N TYR A 411 16.83 -21.17 -38.11
CA TYR A 411 15.98 -20.32 -38.94
C TYR A 411 15.99 -18.86 -38.47
N LEU A 412 15.89 -18.57 -37.17
CA LEU A 412 15.97 -17.19 -36.68
C LEU A 412 17.31 -16.52 -36.99
N HIS A 413 18.43 -17.25 -36.87
CA HIS A 413 19.77 -16.68 -37.06
C HIS A 413 20.18 -16.56 -38.53
N TYR A 414 19.79 -17.50 -39.38
CA TYR A 414 20.28 -17.59 -40.77
C TYR A 414 19.18 -17.65 -41.84
N GLY A 415 17.95 -18.00 -41.47
CA GLY A 415 16.81 -18.10 -42.39
C GLY A 415 15.93 -16.83 -42.44
N ALA A 416 15.90 -16.06 -41.35
CA ALA A 416 15.20 -14.78 -41.27
C ALA A 416 16.12 -13.63 -41.67
N GLN A 417 15.59 -12.66 -42.43
CA GLN A 417 16.32 -11.46 -42.85
C GLN A 417 15.55 -10.20 -42.41
N PRO A 418 16.13 -9.33 -41.57
CA PRO A 418 17.41 -9.49 -40.88
C PRO A 418 17.37 -10.62 -39.83
N ALA A 419 18.54 -11.16 -39.47
CA ALA A 419 18.67 -12.22 -38.47
C ALA A 419 18.04 -11.79 -37.12
N ILE A 420 17.45 -12.73 -36.40
CA ILE A 420 16.72 -12.48 -35.16
C ILE A 420 17.40 -13.23 -34.01
N ILE A 421 17.78 -12.51 -32.96
CA ILE A 421 18.32 -13.10 -31.72
C ILE A 421 17.21 -13.11 -30.67
N HIS A 422 16.85 -14.29 -30.15
CA HIS A 422 15.70 -14.47 -29.27
C HIS A 422 15.92 -13.95 -27.84
N ARG A 423 17.12 -14.15 -27.27
CA ARG A 423 17.58 -13.67 -25.94
C ARG A 423 16.92 -14.28 -24.70
N ASP A 424 15.96 -15.18 -24.84
CA ASP A 424 15.26 -15.80 -23.69
C ASP A 424 14.90 -17.26 -23.96
N ILE A 425 15.84 -18.02 -24.53
CA ILE A 425 15.68 -19.46 -24.72
C ILE A 425 15.82 -20.18 -23.38
N LYS A 426 14.78 -20.94 -23.03
CA LYS A 426 14.65 -21.73 -21.80
C LYS A 426 13.52 -22.74 -21.93
N GLY A 427 13.48 -23.76 -21.07
CA GLY A 427 12.42 -24.78 -21.10
C GLY A 427 10.99 -24.22 -21.01
N CYS A 428 10.76 -23.10 -20.32
CA CYS A 428 9.42 -22.48 -20.24
C CYS A 428 8.94 -21.86 -21.56
N ASN A 429 9.88 -21.52 -22.46
CA ASN A 429 9.60 -20.87 -23.74
C ASN A 429 9.68 -21.86 -24.92
N ILE A 430 9.84 -23.15 -24.65
CA ILE A 430 9.76 -24.22 -25.65
C ILE A 430 8.47 -24.97 -25.38
N LEU A 431 7.45 -24.69 -26.18
CA LEU A 431 6.13 -25.30 -26.05
C LEU A 431 6.04 -26.56 -26.92
N LEU A 432 5.17 -27.49 -26.55
CA LEU A 432 5.02 -28.77 -27.23
C LEU A 432 3.60 -28.90 -27.79
N ASP A 433 3.49 -29.14 -29.10
CA ASP A 433 2.21 -29.44 -29.73
C ASP A 433 1.77 -30.88 -29.47
N ASP A 434 0.66 -31.31 -30.07
CA ASP A 434 0.04 -32.62 -29.86
C ASP A 434 0.99 -33.80 -30.14
N ASP A 435 1.94 -33.63 -31.06
CA ASP A 435 2.91 -34.65 -31.51
C ASP A 435 4.28 -34.52 -30.81
N PHE A 436 4.34 -33.70 -29.75
CA PHE A 436 5.57 -33.31 -29.05
C PHE A 436 6.59 -32.62 -29.96
N GLU A 437 6.16 -31.97 -31.05
CA GLU A 437 7.05 -31.11 -31.82
C GLU A 437 7.29 -29.79 -31.07
N PRO A 438 8.55 -29.36 -30.93
CA PRO A 438 8.86 -28.15 -30.19
C PRO A 438 8.52 -26.90 -31.00
N LYS A 439 7.93 -25.90 -30.31
CA LYS A 439 7.64 -24.57 -30.81
C LYS A 439 8.28 -23.54 -29.87
N VAL A 440 9.29 -22.82 -30.35
CA VAL A 440 9.90 -21.72 -29.59
C VAL A 440 8.92 -20.54 -29.54
N ALA A 441 8.70 -20.01 -28.33
CA ALA A 441 7.71 -18.99 -28.00
C ALA A 441 8.34 -17.80 -27.26
N ASP A 442 7.55 -16.73 -27.10
CA ASP A 442 7.89 -15.51 -26.33
C ASP A 442 9.03 -14.66 -26.91
N PHE A 443 8.73 -14.00 -28.03
CA PHE A 443 9.63 -13.07 -28.72
C PHE A 443 9.73 -11.68 -28.06
N GLY A 444 9.16 -11.48 -26.87
CA GLY A 444 9.07 -10.16 -26.22
C GLY A 444 10.43 -9.54 -25.88
N LEU A 445 11.51 -10.33 -25.85
CA LEU A 445 12.88 -9.85 -25.69
C LEU A 445 13.70 -9.88 -26.98
N ALA A 446 13.21 -10.49 -28.05
CA ALA A 446 13.97 -10.72 -29.28
C ALA A 446 14.47 -9.42 -29.91
N LYS A 447 15.52 -9.49 -30.74
CA LYS A 447 16.04 -8.33 -31.47
C LYS A 447 16.48 -8.73 -32.88
N PHE A 448 16.20 -7.86 -33.85
CA PHE A 448 16.83 -7.90 -35.16
C PHE A 448 18.32 -7.55 -35.02
N ALA A 449 19.19 -8.42 -35.52
CA ALA A 449 20.61 -8.21 -35.63
C ALA A 449 20.91 -7.38 -36.90
N PRO A 450 21.58 -6.22 -36.78
CA PRO A 450 21.98 -5.45 -37.93
C PRO A 450 22.95 -6.25 -38.82
N GLU A 451 22.86 -6.09 -40.13
CA GLU A 451 23.82 -6.69 -41.03
C GLU A 451 25.21 -6.08 -40.86
N GLY A 452 26.26 -6.91 -40.92
CA GLY A 452 27.65 -6.45 -40.91
C GLY A 452 28.22 -6.04 -39.55
N VAL A 453 27.47 -6.17 -38.44
CA VAL A 453 28.01 -5.94 -37.08
C VAL A 453 28.37 -7.26 -36.39
N SER A 454 29.53 -7.31 -35.73
CA SER A 454 29.99 -8.52 -35.02
C SER A 454 29.22 -8.79 -33.73
N HIS A 455 28.63 -7.75 -33.13
CA HIS A 455 27.82 -7.83 -31.93
C HIS A 455 26.94 -6.58 -31.78
N MET A 456 25.86 -6.73 -31.01
CA MET A 456 25.03 -5.62 -30.56
C MET A 456 25.32 -5.29 -29.10
N SER A 457 25.65 -4.03 -28.81
CA SER A 457 25.73 -3.53 -27.43
C SER A 457 24.34 -3.14 -26.95
N THR A 458 23.78 -3.90 -26.01
CA THR A 458 22.42 -3.65 -25.50
C THR A 458 22.33 -3.97 -24.02
N ARG A 459 21.37 -3.35 -23.31
CA ARG A 459 21.06 -3.70 -21.92
C ARG A 459 20.82 -5.21 -21.80
N VAL A 460 21.42 -5.80 -20.77
CA VAL A 460 21.25 -7.22 -20.45
C VAL A 460 19.80 -7.51 -20.08
N ALA A 461 19.22 -8.50 -20.74
CA ALA A 461 17.91 -9.06 -20.42
C ALA A 461 17.89 -10.54 -20.79
N GLY A 462 17.12 -11.34 -20.06
CA GLY A 462 17.04 -12.79 -20.19
C GLY A 462 16.85 -13.45 -18.82
N THR A 463 16.78 -14.77 -18.81
CA THR A 463 16.58 -15.55 -17.57
C THR A 463 17.90 -16.01 -16.97
N MET A 464 18.09 -15.78 -15.66
CA MET A 464 19.29 -16.20 -14.94
C MET A 464 19.52 -17.72 -15.09
N GLY A 465 20.78 -18.11 -15.31
CA GLY A 465 21.16 -19.49 -15.64
C GLY A 465 21.24 -19.77 -17.15
N TYR A 466 20.53 -19.00 -17.99
CA TYR A 466 20.55 -19.16 -19.45
C TYR A 466 21.30 -18.04 -20.17
N VAL A 467 21.58 -16.91 -19.50
CA VAL A 467 22.28 -15.75 -20.09
C VAL A 467 23.76 -16.07 -20.29
N ALA A 468 24.24 -15.87 -21.52
CA ALA A 468 25.64 -16.09 -21.88
C ALA A 468 26.61 -15.14 -21.13
N PRO A 469 27.81 -15.60 -20.74
CA PRO A 469 28.76 -14.82 -19.94
C PRO A 469 29.21 -13.50 -20.58
N GLU A 470 29.51 -13.49 -21.88
CA GLU A 470 29.92 -12.26 -22.57
C GLU A 470 28.80 -11.22 -22.64
N TYR A 471 27.55 -11.70 -22.67
CA TYR A 471 26.39 -10.84 -22.69
C TYR A 471 26.10 -10.27 -21.30
N SER A 472 26.19 -11.09 -20.24
CA SER A 472 26.02 -10.61 -18.87
C SER A 472 27.12 -9.64 -18.43
N LEU A 473 28.38 -9.93 -18.79
CA LEU A 473 29.54 -9.14 -18.37
C LEU A 473 29.73 -7.85 -19.17
N TYR A 474 29.54 -7.91 -20.49
CA TYR A 474 29.90 -6.80 -21.39
C TYR A 474 28.71 -6.22 -22.14
N GLY A 475 27.50 -6.76 -21.99
CA GLY A 475 26.33 -6.34 -22.76
C GLY A 475 26.44 -6.67 -24.27
N LYS A 476 27.40 -7.52 -24.66
CA LYS A 476 27.64 -7.93 -26.05
C LYS A 476 26.70 -9.06 -26.43
N LEU A 477 25.67 -8.73 -27.20
CA LEU A 477 24.69 -9.68 -27.69
C LEU A 477 25.04 -10.17 -29.09
N THR A 478 24.99 -11.48 -29.30
CA THR A 478 25.20 -12.13 -30.61
C THR A 478 24.27 -13.34 -30.76
N GLU A 479 24.16 -13.90 -31.96
CA GLU A 479 23.49 -15.20 -32.21
C GLU A 479 24.04 -16.31 -31.31
N ARG A 480 25.36 -16.25 -30.99
CA ARG A 480 26.03 -17.20 -30.09
C ARG A 480 25.57 -17.09 -28.64
N SER A 481 24.88 -16.02 -28.27
CA SER A 481 24.25 -15.90 -26.96
C SER A 481 23.03 -16.83 -26.85
N ASP A 482 22.23 -16.99 -27.92
CA ASP A 482 21.15 -17.98 -27.96
C ASP A 482 21.71 -19.42 -28.02
N VAL A 483 22.86 -19.65 -28.67
CA VAL A 483 23.54 -20.96 -28.66
C VAL A 483 23.88 -21.40 -27.24
N TYR A 484 24.36 -20.48 -26.39
CA TYR A 484 24.62 -20.77 -24.98
C TYR A 484 23.34 -21.18 -24.26
N SER A 485 22.27 -20.40 -24.40
CA SER A 485 20.98 -20.69 -23.79
C SER A 485 20.40 -22.04 -24.27
N PHE A 486 20.57 -22.39 -25.55
CA PHE A 486 20.23 -23.70 -26.10
C PHE A 486 21.06 -24.82 -25.46
N GLY A 487 22.37 -24.62 -25.29
CA GLY A 487 23.23 -25.59 -24.60
C GLY A 487 22.75 -25.88 -23.17
N VAL A 488 22.29 -24.85 -22.45
CA VAL A 488 21.70 -25.01 -21.12
C VAL A 488 20.43 -25.86 -21.21
N VAL A 489 19.51 -25.56 -22.13
CA VAL A 489 18.30 -26.39 -22.37
C VAL A 489 18.66 -27.84 -22.71
N LEU A 490 19.71 -28.06 -23.50
CA LEU A 490 20.17 -29.41 -23.85
C LEU A 490 20.70 -30.16 -22.62
N LEU A 491 21.39 -29.47 -21.70
CA LEU A 491 21.77 -30.03 -20.41
C LEU A 491 20.54 -30.34 -19.52
N GLU A 492 19.50 -29.51 -19.54
CA GLU A 492 18.25 -29.80 -18.83
C GLU A 492 17.58 -31.07 -19.39
N LEU A 493 17.50 -31.20 -20.71
CA LEU A 493 17.01 -32.40 -21.40
C LEU A 493 17.83 -33.65 -21.07
N LEU A 494 19.15 -33.54 -20.93
CA LEU A 494 19.99 -34.70 -20.65
C LEU A 494 19.96 -35.12 -19.17
N SER A 495 20.00 -34.14 -18.27
CA SER A 495 20.24 -34.38 -16.83
C SER A 495 18.99 -34.35 -15.96
N GLY A 496 17.88 -33.80 -16.45
CA GLY A 496 16.70 -33.54 -15.62
C GLY A 496 16.98 -32.55 -14.49
N LYS A 497 18.05 -31.75 -14.58
CA LYS A 497 18.41 -30.71 -13.61
C LYS A 497 18.10 -29.32 -14.15
N LYS A 498 17.69 -28.41 -13.27
CA LYS A 498 17.42 -27.01 -13.61
C LYS A 498 18.71 -26.26 -13.94
N ALA A 499 18.60 -25.21 -14.75
CA ALA A 499 19.72 -24.32 -15.09
C ALA A 499 20.54 -23.80 -13.89
N LEU A 500 19.86 -23.54 -12.75
CA LEU A 500 20.48 -23.20 -11.48
C LEU A 500 20.30 -24.34 -10.48
N LEU A 501 21.40 -24.97 -10.09
CA LEU A 501 21.45 -25.97 -9.04
C LEU A 501 21.48 -25.26 -7.69
N ARG A 502 20.67 -25.72 -6.73
CA ARG A 502 20.75 -25.28 -5.34
C ARG A 502 21.55 -26.32 -4.58
N ASP A 503 22.68 -25.91 -4.02
CA ASP A 503 23.37 -26.75 -3.04
C ASP A 503 22.82 -26.48 -1.63
N GLY A 504 23.12 -27.37 -0.67
CA GLY A 504 22.63 -27.28 0.71
C GLY A 504 23.09 -26.03 1.48
N ASP A 505 24.04 -25.27 0.93
CA ASP A 505 24.70 -24.11 1.56
C ASP A 505 24.33 -22.76 0.87
N ASP A 506 23.16 -22.70 0.21
CA ASP A 506 22.63 -21.51 -0.51
C ASP A 506 23.50 -20.99 -1.68
N GLN A 507 24.57 -21.70 -2.06
CA GLN A 507 25.32 -21.42 -3.28
C GLN A 507 24.59 -21.96 -4.53
N HIS A 508 24.47 -21.10 -5.53
CA HIS A 508 23.91 -21.45 -6.83
C HIS A 508 25.03 -21.88 -7.79
N THR A 509 25.02 -23.15 -8.20
CA THR A 509 25.93 -23.65 -9.24
C THR A 509 25.20 -23.70 -10.58
N LEU A 510 25.82 -23.15 -11.64
CA LEU A 510 25.28 -23.28 -13.00
C LEU A 510 25.36 -24.75 -13.46
N VAL A 511 24.29 -25.25 -14.07
CA VAL A 511 24.30 -26.60 -14.67
C VAL A 511 25.42 -26.75 -15.72
N ALA A 512 25.76 -25.67 -16.41
CA ALA A 512 26.84 -25.61 -17.40
C ALA A 512 28.25 -25.78 -16.79
N ASP A 513 28.46 -25.33 -15.55
CA ASP A 513 29.74 -25.47 -14.85
C ASP A 513 29.87 -26.86 -14.21
N TRP A 514 28.78 -27.34 -13.60
CA TRP A 514 28.68 -28.72 -13.12
C TRP A 514 28.93 -29.74 -14.24
N ALA A 515 28.25 -29.62 -15.38
CA ALA A 515 28.44 -30.52 -16.51
C ALA A 515 29.88 -30.49 -17.04
N TRP A 516 30.51 -29.31 -17.11
CA TRP A 516 31.91 -29.20 -17.52
C TRP A 516 32.87 -29.94 -16.59
N SER A 517 32.68 -29.85 -15.28
CA SER A 517 33.52 -30.55 -14.30
C SER A 517 33.53 -32.08 -14.50
N LEU A 518 32.40 -32.65 -14.90
CA LEU A 518 32.25 -34.07 -15.18
C LEU A 518 32.89 -34.43 -16.53
N VAL A 519 32.63 -33.64 -17.59
CA VAL A 519 33.25 -33.87 -18.90
C VAL A 519 34.78 -33.78 -18.82
N LYS A 520 35.32 -32.80 -18.09
CA LYS A 520 36.77 -32.61 -17.92
C LYS A 520 37.45 -33.81 -17.23
N THR A 521 36.71 -34.58 -16.44
CA THR A 521 37.21 -35.78 -15.74
C THR A 521 36.88 -37.08 -16.47
N GLY A 522 36.39 -37.01 -17.72
CA GLY A 522 36.02 -38.18 -18.52
C GLY A 522 34.71 -38.85 -18.08
N ARG A 523 33.89 -38.14 -17.29
CA ARG A 523 32.63 -38.64 -16.70
C ARG A 523 31.40 -38.06 -17.40
N ALA A 524 31.45 -37.94 -18.73
CA ALA A 524 30.38 -37.29 -19.50
C ALA A 524 29.01 -37.96 -19.31
N LEU A 525 28.96 -39.29 -19.25
CA LEU A 525 27.72 -40.05 -19.09
C LEU A 525 27.07 -39.88 -17.69
N ASP A 526 27.83 -39.46 -16.67
CA ASP A 526 27.28 -39.20 -15.33
C ASP A 526 26.36 -37.97 -15.28
N ILE A 527 26.34 -37.17 -16.35
CA ILE A 527 25.41 -36.05 -16.52
C ILE A 527 23.99 -36.54 -16.78
N VAL A 528 23.85 -37.72 -17.38
CA VAL A 528 22.59 -38.23 -17.93
C VAL A 528 21.67 -38.67 -16.81
N GLU A 529 20.42 -38.27 -16.89
CA GLU A 529 19.39 -38.63 -15.92
C GLU A 529 19.17 -40.15 -15.88
N VAL A 530 19.10 -40.72 -14.68
CA VAL A 530 18.78 -42.14 -14.51
C VAL A 530 17.31 -42.40 -14.84
N GLY A 531 17.07 -43.47 -15.60
CA GLY A 531 15.72 -43.95 -15.91
C GLY A 531 15.01 -43.20 -17.03
N ILE A 532 15.74 -42.57 -17.95
CA ILE A 532 15.17 -42.10 -19.23
C ILE A 532 14.69 -43.33 -20.03
N PRO A 533 13.40 -43.40 -20.42
CA PRO A 533 12.91 -44.49 -21.25
C PRO A 533 13.58 -44.50 -22.63
N GLU A 534 13.84 -45.71 -23.17
CA GLU A 534 14.37 -45.91 -24.53
C GLU A 534 15.72 -45.21 -24.77
N LEU A 535 16.56 -45.13 -23.74
CA LEU A 535 17.87 -44.51 -23.83
C LEU A 535 18.70 -45.16 -24.96
N GLY A 536 19.27 -44.32 -25.81
CA GLY A 536 20.11 -44.75 -26.93
C GLY A 536 21.49 -45.27 -26.50
N PRO A 537 22.32 -45.70 -27.47
CA PRO A 537 23.69 -46.14 -27.21
C PRO A 537 24.52 -45.07 -26.51
N PRO A 538 25.42 -45.43 -25.57
CA PRO A 538 26.23 -44.48 -24.82
C PRO A 538 26.99 -43.47 -25.68
N GLU A 539 27.48 -43.88 -26.86
CA GLU A 539 28.23 -43.02 -27.78
C GLU A 539 27.35 -41.88 -28.32
N VAL A 540 26.07 -42.17 -28.58
CA VAL A 540 25.10 -41.17 -29.04
C VAL A 540 24.76 -40.21 -27.90
N ILE A 541 24.59 -40.73 -26.68
CA ILE A 541 24.29 -39.89 -25.52
C ILE A 541 25.47 -38.99 -25.17
N GLU A 542 26.69 -39.53 -25.16
CA GLU A 542 27.92 -38.78 -24.92
C GLU A 542 28.10 -37.67 -25.95
N LYS A 543 27.83 -37.95 -27.24
CA LYS A 543 27.81 -36.93 -28.29
C LYS A 543 26.90 -35.73 -27.95
N TYR A 544 25.69 -35.99 -27.44
CA TYR A 544 24.77 -34.92 -27.05
C TYR A 544 25.28 -34.14 -25.84
N VAL A 545 25.87 -34.82 -24.85
CA VAL A 545 26.50 -34.18 -23.68
C VAL A 545 27.64 -33.25 -24.12
N LEU A 546 28.55 -33.73 -24.96
CA LEU A 546 29.68 -32.95 -25.46
C LEU A 546 29.21 -31.73 -26.26
N LEU A 547 28.19 -31.90 -27.11
CA LEU A 547 27.58 -30.79 -27.84
C LEU A 547 26.97 -29.75 -26.90
N ALA A 548 26.22 -30.18 -25.87
CA ALA A 548 25.62 -29.28 -24.89
C ALA A 548 26.67 -28.45 -24.15
N VAL A 549 27.75 -29.09 -23.72
CA VAL A 549 28.87 -28.45 -23.03
C VAL A 549 29.65 -27.49 -23.95
N LEU A 550 29.78 -27.82 -25.24
CA LEU A 550 30.39 -26.96 -26.25
C LEU A 550 29.53 -25.73 -26.55
N CYS A 551 28.20 -25.88 -26.64
CA CYS A 551 27.27 -24.76 -26.75
C CYS A 551 27.36 -23.83 -25.52
N CYS A 552 27.57 -24.39 -24.32
CA CYS A 552 27.75 -23.65 -23.07
C CYS A 552 29.18 -23.10 -22.84
N HIS A 553 30.05 -23.11 -23.85
CA HIS A 553 31.44 -22.67 -23.65
C HIS A 553 31.53 -21.16 -23.34
N PRO A 554 32.35 -20.68 -22.38
CA PRO A 554 32.44 -19.26 -22.04
C PRO A 554 32.95 -18.40 -23.20
N GLN A 555 33.90 -18.92 -23.98
CA GLN A 555 34.45 -18.25 -25.15
C GLN A 555 33.51 -18.35 -26.35
N LEU A 556 33.13 -17.19 -26.89
CA LEU A 556 32.16 -17.07 -27.99
C LEU A 556 32.58 -17.80 -29.28
N TYR A 557 33.86 -17.76 -29.64
CA TYR A 557 34.39 -18.39 -30.85
C TYR A 557 34.37 -19.93 -30.79
N ALA A 558 34.37 -20.50 -29.58
CA ALA A 558 34.36 -21.95 -29.39
C ALA A 558 32.97 -22.56 -29.58
N ARG A 559 31.90 -21.78 -29.36
CA ARG A 559 30.53 -22.24 -29.58
C ARG A 559 30.30 -22.52 -31.07
N PRO A 560 29.52 -23.55 -31.44
CA PRO A 560 29.07 -23.73 -32.81
C PRO A 560 28.03 -22.66 -33.21
N THR A 561 27.73 -22.53 -34.50
CA THR A 561 26.50 -21.87 -34.97
C THR A 561 25.29 -22.81 -34.81
N MET A 562 24.07 -22.29 -34.79
CA MET A 562 22.88 -23.16 -34.72
C MET A 562 22.75 -24.08 -35.95
N ASP A 563 23.18 -23.65 -37.14
CA ASP A 563 23.28 -24.52 -38.32
C ASP A 563 24.24 -25.70 -38.10
N GLN A 564 25.40 -25.46 -37.47
CA GLN A 564 26.33 -26.53 -37.12
C GLN A 564 25.73 -27.46 -36.06
N VAL A 565 25.03 -26.91 -35.06
CA VAL A 565 24.30 -27.70 -34.05
C VAL A 565 23.28 -28.62 -34.73
N VAL A 566 22.46 -28.10 -35.65
CA VAL A 566 21.49 -28.90 -36.41
C VAL A 566 22.20 -30.02 -37.18
N LYS A 567 23.29 -29.73 -37.90
CA LYS A 567 24.08 -30.76 -38.62
C LYS A 567 24.64 -31.84 -37.68
N ILE A 568 25.12 -31.46 -36.49
CA ILE A 568 25.63 -32.41 -35.50
C ILE A 568 24.48 -33.27 -34.93
N LEU A 569 23.30 -32.70 -34.71
CA LEU A 569 22.15 -33.43 -34.17
C LEU A 569 21.45 -34.35 -35.19
N ASP A 570 21.32 -33.90 -36.44
CA ASP A 570 20.56 -34.55 -37.52
C ASP A 570 21.41 -35.58 -38.29
N SER A 571 22.74 -35.48 -38.20
CA SER A 571 23.67 -36.36 -38.93
C SER A 571 24.75 -36.91 -38.00
N ASN A 572 25.50 -37.91 -38.47
CA ASN A 572 26.64 -38.50 -37.74
C ASN A 572 27.90 -37.62 -37.73
N PHE A 573 27.78 -36.28 -37.87
CA PHE A 573 28.93 -35.39 -37.72
C PHE A 573 29.49 -35.48 -36.29
N PRO A 574 30.83 -35.57 -36.12
CA PRO A 574 31.46 -35.57 -34.81
C PRO A 574 31.37 -34.20 -34.16
N VAL A 575 31.35 -34.17 -32.82
CA VAL A 575 31.48 -32.92 -32.06
C VAL A 575 32.93 -32.44 -32.16
N PRO A 576 33.19 -31.16 -32.49
CA PRO A 576 34.54 -30.61 -32.45
C PRO A 576 35.18 -30.77 -31.06
N VAL A 577 36.51 -30.84 -31.02
CA VAL A 577 37.25 -30.87 -29.75
C VAL A 577 36.90 -29.63 -28.94
N ILE A 578 36.47 -29.84 -27.69
CA ILE A 578 36.08 -28.75 -26.80
C ILE A 578 37.37 -28.10 -26.25
N PRO A 579 37.61 -26.79 -26.49
CA PRO A 579 38.75 -26.10 -25.90
C PRO A 579 38.68 -26.11 -24.35
N ASP A 580 39.83 -25.99 -23.67
CA ASP A 580 39.82 -25.88 -22.21
C ASP A 580 39.23 -24.52 -21.77
N ARG A 581 38.45 -24.52 -20.69
CA ARG A 581 37.84 -23.32 -20.14
C ARG A 581 38.86 -22.62 -19.25
N SER A 582 39.31 -21.43 -19.65
CA SER A 582 40.34 -20.70 -18.92
C SER A 582 39.89 -20.10 -17.57
N ILE A 583 38.58 -20.04 -17.27
CA ILE A 583 38.04 -19.40 -16.05
C ILE A 583 36.70 -20.05 -15.63
N PRO A 584 36.45 -20.35 -14.34
CA PRO A 584 35.10 -20.64 -13.83
C PRO A 584 34.21 -19.39 -13.93
N VAL A 585 33.02 -19.51 -14.53
CA VAL A 585 32.09 -18.37 -14.70
C VAL A 585 31.63 -17.82 -13.33
N THR A 586 31.78 -18.61 -12.26
CA THR A 586 31.39 -18.28 -10.88
C THR A 586 32.05 -17.03 -10.28
N SER A 587 33.26 -16.64 -10.70
CA SER A 587 33.98 -15.50 -10.10
C SER A 587 33.43 -14.11 -10.45
N ALA A 588 32.36 -14.03 -11.25
CA ALA A 588 31.71 -12.77 -11.62
C ALA A 588 30.24 -12.65 -11.18
N PHE A 589 29.72 -13.61 -10.40
CA PHE A 589 28.31 -13.60 -9.97
C PHE A 589 28.03 -12.68 -8.78
N ASP A 590 29.01 -12.41 -7.92
CA ASP A 590 28.84 -11.47 -6.80
C ASP A 590 28.54 -10.03 -7.27
N ASP A 591 29.07 -9.65 -8.44
CA ASP A 591 28.78 -8.35 -9.06
C ASP A 591 27.36 -8.30 -9.66
N ILE A 592 26.81 -9.45 -10.07
CA ILE A 592 25.42 -9.58 -10.54
C ILE A 592 24.44 -9.37 -9.38
N GLN A 593 24.75 -9.87 -8.17
CA GLN A 593 23.93 -9.65 -6.98
C GLN A 593 23.91 -8.16 -6.58
N LYS A 594 25.06 -7.46 -6.71
CA LYS A 594 25.14 -6.00 -6.49
C LYS A 594 24.36 -5.19 -7.52
N PHE A 595 24.39 -5.55 -8.80
CA PHE A 595 23.65 -4.84 -9.87
C PHE A 595 22.14 -5.10 -9.85
N THR A 596 21.70 -6.28 -9.42
CA THR A 596 20.27 -6.60 -9.25
C THR A 596 19.69 -5.97 -7.98
N MET A 597 20.46 -5.91 -6.89
CA MET A 597 20.02 -5.24 -5.64
C MET A 597 19.97 -3.71 -5.74
N THR A 598 20.85 -3.06 -6.51
CA THR A 598 20.80 -1.59 -6.71
C THR A 598 19.59 -1.14 -7.52
N ASN A 599 19.08 -1.97 -8.43
CA ASN A 599 17.81 -1.72 -9.12
C ASN A 599 16.56 -2.03 -8.26
N TYR A 600 16.72 -2.74 -7.14
CA TYR A 600 15.62 -3.05 -6.22
C TYR A 600 15.35 -1.91 -5.21
N LYS A 601 16.36 -1.07 -4.92
CA LYS A 601 16.21 0.08 -4.01
C LYS A 601 15.78 1.39 -4.68
N SER A 602 15.81 1.48 -6.01
CA SER A 602 15.43 2.69 -6.76
C SER A 602 13.98 2.67 -7.28
N GLN A 603 13.17 1.66 -6.95
CA GLN A 603 11.76 1.55 -7.36
C GLN A 603 10.75 1.49 -6.20
N THR A 604 11.18 1.76 -4.96
CA THR A 604 10.29 1.93 -3.80
C THR A 604 10.01 3.38 -3.42
N HIS A 605 10.47 4.34 -4.21
CA HIS A 605 10.00 5.72 -4.16
C HIS A 605 9.81 6.25 -5.58
N ILE A 606 8.58 6.13 -6.10
CA ILE A 606 7.76 7.14 -6.80
C ILE A 606 6.46 6.47 -7.22
#